data_AF-A0A954QEH7-F1
#
_entry.id   AF-A0A954QEH7-F1
#
_cell.length_a   1.000
_cell.length_b   1.000
_cell.length_c   1.000
_cell.angle_alpha   90.00
_cell.angle_beta   90.00
_cell.angle_gamma   90.00
#
_symmetry.space_group_name_H-M   'P 1'
#
loop_
_entity.id
_entity.type
_entity.pdbx_description
1 polymer ?
#
loop_
_entity_poly.entity_id
_entity_poly.type
_entity_poly.pdbx_seq_one_letter_code
_entity_poly.pdbx_strand_id
1 'polypeptide(L)'
;PLPHAWRYRNWVFDSFNRDTPFDEFVRLQLAGDILAADQDAQRRADGIVATGYLAIARRFGHDIDKDMYLTHEDVIDNLGKNFLGLTLGCARCHDHKYDPVDSQDYYALYGIFESTRFAFPGCEPKGQPRDLVPLAPQSEVDALTASYQAELVKFEQWEKSIADQAQHLKDLAAG
;
A
#
# COMPACT_ATOMS: atom_id res chain seq x y z
N PRO A 1 8.22 15.26 2.52
CA PRO A 1 7.43 15.05 3.76
C PRO A 1 6.05 14.50 3.41
N LEU A 2 5.67 13.34 3.96
CA LEU A 2 4.33 12.75 3.78
C LEU A 2 3.29 13.63 4.52
N PRO A 3 2.37 14.34 3.83
CA PRO A 3 1.49 15.35 4.45
C PRO A 3 0.62 14.83 5.61
N HIS A 4 0.35 13.52 5.62
CA HIS A 4 -0.53 12.87 6.59
C HIS A 4 0.19 11.94 7.58
N ALA A 5 1.53 11.88 7.56
CA ALA A 5 2.29 11.00 8.46
C ALA A 5 2.08 11.30 9.96
N TRP A 6 1.67 12.53 10.29
CA TRP A 6 1.33 12.90 11.67
C TRP A 6 0.15 12.10 12.23
N ARG A 7 -0.75 11.60 11.37
CA ARG A 7 -1.90 10.78 11.79
C ARG A 7 -1.41 9.45 12.36
N TYR A 8 -0.50 8.78 11.64
CA TYR A 8 0.13 7.55 12.13
C TYR A 8 0.89 7.78 13.42
N ARG A 9 1.71 8.85 13.50
CA ARG A 9 2.40 9.21 14.75
C ARG A 9 1.43 9.36 15.92
N ASN A 10 0.33 10.11 15.73
CA ASN A 10 -0.67 10.30 16.78
C ASN A 10 -1.35 8.97 17.13
N TRP A 11 -1.72 8.16 16.13
CA TRP A 11 -2.30 6.84 16.35
C TRP A 11 -1.39 5.92 17.19
N VAL A 12 -0.07 5.98 16.97
CA VAL A 12 0.90 5.26 17.81
C VAL A 12 0.82 5.76 19.25
N PHE A 13 0.87 7.07 19.48
CA PHE A 13 0.75 7.64 20.83
C PHE A 13 -0.57 7.26 21.50
N ASP A 14 -1.67 7.38 20.78
CA ASP A 14 -3.01 7.07 21.28
C ASP A 14 -3.15 5.57 21.58
N SER A 15 -2.54 4.70 20.77
CA SER A 15 -2.52 3.25 20.99
C SER A 15 -1.75 2.84 22.24
N PHE A 16 -0.62 3.49 22.53
CA PHE A 16 0.10 3.30 23.78
C PHE A 16 -0.69 3.86 24.98
N ASN A 17 -1.28 5.06 24.85
CA ASN A 17 -2.03 5.69 25.94
C ASN A 17 -3.31 4.94 26.32
N ARG A 18 -3.87 4.14 25.40
CA ARG A 18 -5.05 3.30 25.64
C ARG A 18 -4.69 1.85 26.02
N ASP A 19 -3.41 1.58 26.32
CA ASP A 19 -2.89 0.26 26.68
C ASP A 19 -3.28 -0.83 25.67
N THR A 20 -3.16 -0.52 24.37
CA THR A 20 -3.47 -1.49 23.30
C THR A 20 -2.57 -2.73 23.46
N PRO A 21 -3.13 -3.96 23.50
CA PRO A 21 -2.32 -5.18 23.53
C PRO A 21 -1.28 -5.19 22.40
N PHE A 22 -0.05 -5.60 22.71
CA PHE A 22 1.06 -5.48 21.75
C PHE A 22 0.82 -6.28 20.46
N ASP A 23 0.19 -7.45 20.56
CA ASP A 23 -0.20 -8.26 19.41
C ASP A 23 -1.24 -7.56 18.53
N GLU A 24 -2.23 -6.89 19.14
CA GLU A 24 -3.20 -6.07 18.42
C GLU A 24 -2.54 -4.85 17.77
N PHE A 25 -1.64 -4.16 18.49
CA PHE A 25 -0.86 -3.05 17.97
C PHE A 25 -0.08 -3.44 16.70
N VAL A 26 0.62 -4.58 16.71
CA VAL A 26 1.34 -5.09 15.54
C VAL A 26 0.39 -5.47 14.41
N ARG A 27 -0.71 -6.17 14.70
CA ARG A 27 -1.70 -6.58 13.67
C ARG A 27 -2.32 -5.39 12.96
N LEU A 28 -2.70 -4.34 13.70
CA LEU A 28 -3.29 -3.13 13.12
C LEU A 28 -2.30 -2.39 12.23
N GLN A 29 -1.01 -2.35 12.57
CA GLN A 29 0.00 -1.72 11.72
C GLN A 29 0.24 -2.46 10.40
N LEU A 30 0.00 -3.78 10.36
CA LEU A 30 0.22 -4.60 9.16
C LEU A 30 -1.02 -4.75 8.29
N ALA A 31 -2.23 -4.73 8.88
CA ALA A 31 -3.46 -5.06 8.18
C ALA A 31 -4.71 -4.34 8.73
N GLY A 32 -4.55 -3.22 9.44
CA GLY A 32 -5.67 -2.50 10.07
C GLY A 32 -6.75 -2.07 9.09
N ASP A 33 -6.38 -1.71 7.87
CA ASP A 33 -7.30 -1.37 6.78
C ASP A 33 -8.18 -2.55 6.32
N ILE A 34 -7.61 -3.76 6.32
CA ILE A 34 -8.32 -5.01 6.02
C ILE A 34 -9.18 -5.43 7.22
N LEU A 35 -8.61 -5.44 8.42
CA LEU A 35 -9.28 -5.90 9.64
C LEU A 35 -10.48 -5.02 10.03
N ALA A 36 -10.41 -3.73 9.72
CA ALA A 36 -11.48 -2.78 10.01
C ALA A 36 -12.36 -2.45 8.79
N ALA A 37 -12.21 -3.17 7.67
CA ALA A 37 -12.87 -2.83 6.40
C ALA A 37 -14.40 -2.74 6.50
N ASP A 38 -15.01 -3.68 7.23
CA ASP A 38 -16.46 -3.82 7.40
C ASP A 38 -16.98 -3.22 8.72
N GLN A 39 -16.11 -2.53 9.47
CA GLN A 39 -16.50 -1.87 10.71
C GLN A 39 -17.13 -0.50 10.46
N ASP A 40 -17.61 0.15 11.52
CA ASP A 40 -18.10 1.52 11.42
C ASP A 40 -17.01 2.48 10.90
N ALA A 41 -17.44 3.62 10.36
CA ALA A 41 -16.55 4.56 9.71
C ALA A 41 -15.38 5.03 10.58
N GLN A 42 -15.59 5.18 11.89
CA GLN A 42 -14.53 5.61 12.81
C GLN A 42 -13.49 4.50 13.00
N ARG A 43 -13.94 3.26 13.22
CA ARG A 43 -13.05 2.10 13.35
C ARG A 43 -12.29 1.80 12.05
N ARG A 44 -12.97 1.89 10.91
CA ARG A 44 -12.34 1.77 9.59
C ARG A 44 -11.24 2.82 9.40
N ALA A 45 -11.52 4.07 9.73
CA ALA A 45 -10.53 5.14 9.65
C ALA A 45 -9.34 4.92 10.60
N ASP A 46 -9.56 4.45 11.84
CA ASP A 46 -8.48 4.08 12.77
C ASP A 46 -7.59 2.99 12.18
N GLY A 47 -8.19 1.94 11.60
CA GLY A 47 -7.47 0.86 10.93
C GLY A 47 -6.65 1.31 9.72
N ILE A 48 -7.18 2.20 8.89
CA ILE A 48 -6.44 2.79 7.75
C ILE A 48 -5.27 3.65 8.25
N VAL A 49 -5.46 4.40 9.34
CA VAL A 49 -4.36 5.21 9.91
C VAL A 49 -3.28 4.32 10.51
N ALA A 50 -3.65 3.19 11.12
CA ALA A 50 -2.71 2.22 11.69
C ALA A 50 -1.74 1.66 10.65
N THR A 51 -2.21 1.35 9.43
CA THR A 51 -1.35 0.90 8.31
C THR A 51 -0.45 1.99 7.74
N GLY A 52 -0.46 3.18 8.35
CA GLY A 52 0.54 4.21 8.17
C GLY A 52 1.98 3.69 8.28
N TYR A 53 2.22 2.65 9.10
CA TYR A 53 3.50 1.91 9.16
C TYR A 53 4.02 1.49 7.77
N LEU A 54 3.17 0.86 6.95
CA LEU A 54 3.52 0.44 5.59
C LEU A 54 3.51 1.62 4.60
N ALA A 55 2.58 2.56 4.79
CA ALA A 55 2.45 3.72 3.91
C ALA A 55 3.70 4.63 3.96
N ILE A 56 4.38 4.71 5.11
CA ILE A 56 5.60 5.51 5.29
C ILE A 56 6.90 4.74 5.00
N ALA A 57 6.81 3.47 4.59
CA ALA A 57 7.98 2.66 4.28
C ALA A 57 8.86 3.33 3.21
N ARG A 58 10.15 3.01 3.22
CA ARG A 58 11.12 3.63 2.32
C ARG A 58 10.74 3.33 0.87
N ARG A 59 10.83 4.34 0.01
CA ARG A 59 10.80 4.16 -1.45
C ARG A 59 12.21 4.37 -1.98
N PHE A 60 12.64 3.46 -2.86
CA PHE A 60 13.98 3.48 -3.42
C PHE A 60 14.00 4.20 -4.76
N GLY A 61 15.12 4.86 -5.04
CA GLY A 61 15.34 5.57 -6.29
C GLY A 61 14.58 6.91 -6.40
N HIS A 62 14.71 7.52 -7.58
CA HIS A 62 14.02 8.76 -7.95
C HIS A 62 12.68 8.46 -8.65
N ASP A 63 12.56 7.28 -9.25
CA ASP A 63 11.33 6.79 -9.86
C ASP A 63 10.65 5.78 -8.95
N ILE A 64 9.54 6.20 -8.36
CA ILE A 64 8.78 5.40 -7.39
C ILE A 64 8.09 4.17 -7.96
N ASP A 65 7.97 4.08 -9.29
CA ASP A 65 7.38 2.90 -9.95
C ASP A 65 8.49 1.88 -10.33
N LYS A 66 9.76 2.21 -10.07
CA LYS A 66 10.91 1.32 -10.33
C LYS A 66 11.44 0.73 -9.05
N ASP A 67 12.12 -0.41 -9.20
CA ASP A 67 12.81 -1.10 -8.12
C ASP A 67 11.91 -1.41 -6.90
N MET A 68 10.62 -1.67 -7.13
CA MET A 68 9.66 -2.00 -6.07
C MET A 68 10.08 -3.23 -5.25
N TYR A 69 10.82 -4.15 -5.85
CA TYR A 69 11.44 -5.27 -5.13
C TYR A 69 12.32 -4.83 -3.94
N LEU A 70 12.99 -3.66 -4.02
CA LEU A 70 13.76 -3.10 -2.90
C LEU A 70 12.85 -2.56 -1.80
N THR A 71 11.68 -2.02 -2.15
CA THR A 71 10.69 -1.58 -1.18
C THR A 71 10.10 -2.78 -0.44
N HIS A 72 9.77 -3.85 -1.15
CA HIS A 72 9.27 -5.09 -0.54
C HIS A 72 10.33 -5.71 0.38
N GLU A 73 11.59 -5.76 -0.06
CA GLU A 73 12.72 -6.20 0.76
C GLU A 73 12.89 -5.37 2.04
N ASP A 74 12.86 -4.04 1.94
CA ASP A 74 12.97 -3.14 3.11
C ASP A 74 11.82 -3.34 4.09
N VAL A 75 10.59 -3.53 3.60
CA VAL A 75 9.43 -3.82 4.45
C VAL A 75 9.58 -5.16 5.17
N ILE A 76 10.01 -6.21 4.49
CA ILE A 76 10.23 -7.54 5.10
C ILE A 76 11.35 -7.47 6.16
N ASP A 77 12.44 -6.78 5.85
CA ASP A 77 13.56 -6.60 6.77
C ASP A 77 13.16 -5.77 8.00
N ASN A 78 12.39 -4.69 7.79
CA ASN A 78 11.87 -3.84 8.86
C ASN A 78 10.89 -4.60 9.77
N LEU A 79 9.96 -5.36 9.18
CA LEU A 79 9.03 -6.25 9.90
C LEU A 79 9.82 -7.25 10.76
N GLY A 80 10.78 -7.95 10.15
CA GLY A 80 11.58 -8.95 10.82
C GLY A 80 12.32 -8.38 12.03
N LYS A 81 13.05 -7.28 11.83
CA LYS A 81 13.87 -6.67 12.89
C LYS A 81 13.02 -6.07 14.02
N ASN A 82 11.94 -5.38 13.69
CA ASN A 82 11.17 -4.62 14.68
C ASN A 82 10.19 -5.47 15.48
N PHE A 83 9.58 -6.49 14.87
CA PHE A 83 8.52 -7.28 15.54
C PHE A 83 8.91 -8.72 15.82
N LEU A 84 9.78 -9.32 15.01
CA LEU A 84 10.21 -10.72 15.20
C LEU A 84 11.59 -10.83 15.88
N GLY A 85 12.37 -9.74 15.88
CA GLY A 85 13.76 -9.76 16.31
C GLY A 85 14.67 -10.58 15.39
N LEU A 86 14.27 -10.75 14.12
CA LEU A 86 14.96 -11.60 13.13
C LEU A 86 15.46 -10.78 11.93
N THR A 87 16.59 -11.18 11.36
CA THR A 87 17.10 -10.61 10.11
C THR A 87 16.72 -11.49 8.93
N LEU A 88 15.53 -11.26 8.38
CA LEU A 88 14.97 -12.13 7.33
C LEU A 88 15.69 -12.01 5.97
N GLY A 89 16.52 -10.98 5.75
CA GLY A 89 17.19 -10.75 4.47
C GLY A 89 18.06 -11.91 3.96
N CYS A 90 18.65 -12.72 4.86
CA CYS A 90 19.42 -13.90 4.43
C CYS A 90 18.54 -14.98 3.77
N ALA A 91 17.28 -15.11 4.23
CA ALA A 91 16.32 -16.08 3.71
C ALA A 91 15.97 -15.84 2.22
N ARG A 92 16.29 -14.67 1.67
CA ARG A 92 16.03 -14.32 0.27
C ARG A 92 16.69 -15.27 -0.74
N CYS A 93 17.89 -15.75 -0.42
CA CYS A 93 18.73 -16.50 -1.37
C CYS A 93 18.91 -17.97 -0.97
N HIS A 94 18.77 -18.28 0.32
CA HIS A 94 18.90 -19.60 0.89
C HIS A 94 18.20 -19.62 2.25
N ASP A 95 17.87 -20.80 2.76
CA ASP A 95 17.21 -20.93 4.06
C ASP A 95 18.03 -20.26 5.17
N HIS A 96 17.35 -19.59 6.10
CA HIS A 96 18.03 -18.83 7.13
C HIS A 96 18.97 -19.73 7.94
N LYS A 97 20.20 -19.26 8.17
CA LYS A 97 21.28 -20.10 8.71
C LYS A 97 21.00 -20.69 10.09
N TYR A 98 20.28 -19.93 10.92
CA TYR A 98 20.09 -20.24 12.34
C TYR A 98 18.64 -20.33 12.77
N ASP A 99 17.74 -19.68 12.04
CA ASP A 99 16.33 -19.55 12.42
C ASP A 99 15.49 -20.41 11.49
N PRO A 100 14.35 -20.93 11.95
CA PRO A 100 13.47 -21.79 11.15
C PRO A 100 12.63 -20.94 10.18
N VAL A 101 13.30 -20.21 9.30
CA VAL A 101 12.70 -19.44 8.20
C VAL A 101 13.38 -19.91 6.93
N ASP A 102 12.63 -20.61 6.08
CA ASP A 102 13.15 -21.05 4.81
C ASP A 102 13.01 -19.96 3.73
N SER A 103 13.59 -20.22 2.56
CA SER A 103 13.49 -19.27 1.44
C SER A 103 12.04 -19.12 0.97
N GLN A 104 11.22 -20.16 1.11
CA GLN A 104 9.82 -20.15 0.72
C GLN A 104 8.99 -19.22 1.60
N ASP A 105 9.23 -19.18 2.90
CA ASP A 105 8.63 -18.26 3.86
C ASP A 105 8.93 -16.81 3.49
N TYR A 106 10.19 -16.52 3.13
CA TYR A 106 10.59 -15.19 2.67
C TYR A 106 9.79 -14.76 1.43
N TYR A 107 9.68 -15.64 0.42
CA TYR A 107 8.93 -15.31 -0.80
C TYR A 107 7.42 -15.32 -0.59
N ALA A 108 6.90 -16.02 0.41
CA ALA A 108 5.50 -15.91 0.82
C ALA A 108 5.20 -14.50 1.38
N LEU A 109 6.07 -13.97 2.25
CA LEU A 109 5.98 -12.58 2.71
C LEU A 109 6.14 -11.59 1.56
N TYR A 110 7.08 -11.85 0.64
CA TYR A 110 7.26 -11.02 -0.55
C TYR A 110 5.97 -10.94 -1.37
N GLY A 111 5.31 -12.07 -1.65
CA GLY A 111 4.04 -12.07 -2.39
C GLY A 111 2.92 -11.27 -1.70
N ILE A 112 2.87 -11.30 -0.36
CA ILE A 112 1.93 -10.48 0.42
C ILE A 112 2.20 -8.98 0.20
N PHE A 113 3.46 -8.56 0.32
CA PHE A 113 3.83 -7.14 0.17
C PHE A 113 3.84 -6.65 -1.28
N GLU A 114 4.11 -7.52 -2.24
CA GLU A 114 3.93 -7.23 -3.67
C GLU A 114 2.46 -6.97 -4.01
N SER A 115 1.54 -7.66 -3.33
CA SER A 115 0.09 -7.46 -3.49
C SER A 115 -0.44 -6.20 -2.79
N THR A 116 0.42 -5.47 -2.05
CA THR A 116 0.04 -4.25 -1.33
C THR A 116 0.05 -3.05 -2.26
N ARG A 117 -1.01 -2.23 -2.21
CA ARG A 117 -1.03 -0.90 -2.84
C ARG A 117 -0.42 0.13 -1.91
N PHE A 118 0.80 0.55 -2.21
CA PHE A 118 1.51 1.54 -1.41
C PHE A 118 1.05 2.96 -1.76
N ALA A 119 0.50 3.66 -0.76
CA ALA A 119 0.16 5.07 -0.88
C ALA A 119 1.38 5.92 -1.31
N PHE A 120 1.16 6.83 -2.25
CA PHE A 120 2.20 7.71 -2.78
C PHE A 120 1.76 9.17 -2.69
N PRO A 121 2.47 10.03 -1.93
CA PRO A 121 2.09 11.44 -1.74
C PRO A 121 2.53 12.37 -2.88
N GLY A 122 3.27 11.87 -3.87
CA GLY A 122 3.97 12.69 -4.85
C GLY A 122 5.44 12.96 -4.50
N CYS A 123 6.27 13.18 -5.52
CA CYS A 123 7.65 13.62 -5.44
C CYS A 123 7.98 14.57 -6.61
N GLU A 124 9.19 15.16 -6.64
CA GLU A 124 9.60 16.11 -7.69
C GLU A 124 9.35 15.61 -9.14
N PRO A 125 9.77 14.39 -9.54
CA PRO A 125 9.50 13.90 -10.90
C PRO A 125 8.05 13.45 -11.12
N LYS A 126 7.32 13.12 -10.04
CA LYS A 126 5.95 12.61 -10.08
C LYS A 126 5.11 13.31 -9.02
N GLY A 127 4.71 14.55 -9.29
CA GLY A 127 4.05 15.41 -8.29
C GLY A 127 2.63 14.98 -7.90
N GLN A 128 2.01 14.08 -8.65
CA GLN A 128 0.64 13.65 -8.42
C GLN A 128 0.58 12.55 -7.35
N PRO A 129 -0.17 12.74 -6.25
CA PRO A 129 -0.44 11.67 -5.30
C PRO A 129 -1.23 10.54 -5.95
N ARG A 130 -1.02 9.30 -5.49
CA ARG A 130 -1.74 8.10 -5.93
C ARG A 130 -1.99 7.17 -4.75
N ASP A 131 -3.01 6.32 -4.89
CA ASP A 131 -3.33 5.25 -3.93
C ASP A 131 -3.52 5.76 -2.48
N LEU A 132 -3.93 7.02 -2.31
CA LEU A 132 -4.35 7.56 -1.02
C LEU A 132 -5.74 7.01 -0.67
N VAL A 133 -5.88 6.50 0.55
CA VAL A 133 -7.16 5.93 1.02
C VAL A 133 -7.96 6.99 1.78
N PRO A 134 -9.23 7.25 1.39
CA PRO A 134 -10.07 8.20 2.11
C PRO A 134 -10.45 7.67 3.49
N LEU A 135 -10.47 8.55 4.49
CA LEU A 135 -10.90 8.23 5.86
C LEU A 135 -12.41 8.47 6.08
N ALA A 136 -13.05 9.20 5.18
CA ALA A 136 -14.49 9.47 5.25
C ALA A 136 -15.30 8.22 4.87
N PRO A 137 -16.56 8.12 5.33
CA PRO A 137 -17.47 7.07 4.89
C PRO A 137 -17.58 7.02 3.37
N GLN A 138 -17.72 5.81 2.80
CA GLN A 138 -17.75 5.64 1.35
C GLN A 138 -18.86 6.46 0.68
N SER A 139 -20.04 6.57 1.30
CA SER A 139 -21.15 7.39 0.78
C SER A 139 -20.81 8.87 0.66
N GLU A 140 -19.98 9.41 1.56
CA GLU A 140 -19.52 10.79 1.52
C GLU A 140 -18.46 10.96 0.42
N VAL A 141 -17.54 10.00 0.31
CA VAL A 141 -16.54 9.97 -0.77
C VAL A 141 -17.22 9.91 -2.13
N ASP A 142 -18.22 9.04 -2.29
CA ASP A 142 -18.98 8.89 -3.53
C ASP A 142 -19.72 10.17 -3.88
N ALA A 143 -20.35 10.81 -2.90
CA ALA A 143 -21.03 12.10 -3.11
C ALA A 143 -20.06 13.21 -3.53
N LEU A 144 -18.89 13.29 -2.90
CA LEU A 144 -17.85 14.29 -3.22
C LEU A 144 -17.16 14.02 -4.56
N THR A 145 -17.03 12.76 -4.96
CA THR A 145 -16.32 12.35 -6.17
C THR A 145 -17.24 12.07 -7.36
N ALA A 146 -18.57 12.11 -7.20
CA ALA A 146 -19.54 11.77 -8.23
C ALA A 146 -19.31 12.48 -9.58
N SER A 147 -19.03 13.79 -9.55
CA SER A 147 -18.77 14.55 -10.77
C SER A 147 -17.48 14.11 -11.48
N TYR A 148 -16.43 13.85 -10.69
CA TYR A 148 -15.15 13.35 -11.20
C TYR A 148 -15.29 11.93 -11.74
N GLN A 149 -16.00 11.04 -11.05
CA GLN A 149 -16.26 9.68 -11.52
C GLN A 149 -17.04 9.68 -12.85
N ALA A 150 -18.06 10.55 -12.98
CA ALA A 150 -18.80 10.68 -14.25
C ALA A 150 -17.92 11.19 -15.40
N GLU A 151 -16.91 12.00 -15.11
CA GLU A 151 -15.93 12.46 -16.10
C GLU A 151 -14.92 11.37 -16.45
N LEU A 152 -14.42 10.63 -15.45
CA LEU A 152 -13.52 9.49 -15.63
C LEU A 152 -14.13 8.43 -16.55
N VAL A 153 -15.40 8.07 -16.37
CA VAL A 153 -16.10 7.12 -17.24
C VAL A 153 -16.09 7.56 -18.70
N LYS A 154 -16.20 8.87 -18.97
CA LYS A 154 -16.11 9.40 -20.35
C LYS A 154 -14.70 9.24 -20.91
N PHE A 155 -13.68 9.52 -20.10
CA PHE A 155 -12.29 9.34 -20.50
C PHE A 155 -11.95 7.87 -20.75
N GLU A 156 -12.39 6.95 -19.89
CA GLU A 156 -12.19 5.50 -20.07
C GLU A 156 -12.86 5.00 -21.36
N GLN A 157 -14.08 5.45 -21.65
CA GLN A 157 -14.77 5.13 -22.91
C GLN A 157 -14.03 5.68 -24.13
N TRP A 158 -13.52 6.91 -24.03
CA TRP A 158 -12.74 7.53 -25.09
C TRP A 158 -11.41 6.81 -25.32
N GLU A 159 -10.69 6.45 -24.26
CA GLU A 159 -9.45 5.68 -24.32
C GLU A 159 -9.69 4.32 -24.99
N LYS A 160 -10.75 3.62 -24.58
CA LYS A 160 -11.16 2.36 -25.21
C LYS A 160 -11.46 2.53 -26.69
N SER A 161 -12.20 3.59 -27.06
CA SER A 161 -12.49 3.89 -28.47
C SER A 161 -11.22 4.12 -29.28
N ILE A 162 -10.21 4.80 -28.72
CA ILE A 162 -8.93 5.00 -29.41
C ILE A 162 -8.17 3.68 -29.55
N ALA A 163 -8.14 2.85 -28.50
CA ALA A 163 -7.51 1.54 -28.55
C ALA A 163 -8.14 0.64 -29.63
N ASP A 164 -9.47 0.59 -29.70
CA ASP A 164 -10.21 -0.18 -30.71
C ASP A 164 -9.92 0.33 -32.14
N GLN A 165 -9.90 1.65 -32.35
CA GLN A 165 -9.53 2.26 -33.64
C GLN A 165 -8.09 1.94 -34.03
N ALA A 166 -7.15 2.02 -33.08
CA ALA A 166 -5.74 1.70 -33.32
C ALA A 166 -5.56 0.23 -33.69
N GLN A 167 -6.30 -0.69 -33.05
CA GLN A 167 -6.29 -2.11 -33.40
C GLN A 167 -6.87 -2.34 -34.79
N HIS A 168 -8.01 -1.73 -35.11
CA HIS A 168 -8.63 -1.84 -36.42
C HIS A 168 -7.70 -1.39 -37.57
N LEU A 169 -6.96 -0.29 -37.38
CA LEU A 169 -5.97 0.18 -38.36
C LEU A 169 -4.79 -0.79 -38.53
N LYS A 170 -4.34 -1.46 -37.47
CA LYS A 170 -3.30 -2.50 -37.56
C LYS A 170 -3.79 -3.71 -38.35
N ASP A 171 -5.03 -4.14 -38.11
CA ASP A 171 -5.61 -5.29 -38.79
C ASP A 171 -5.76 -5.03 -40.30
N LEU A 172 -6.16 -3.81 -40.68
CA LEU A 172 -6.22 -3.37 -42.09
C LEU A 172 -4.84 -3.30 -42.76
N ALA A 173 -3.78 -3.00 -42.02
CA ALA A 173 -2.42 -2.94 -42.55
C ALA A 173 -1.75 -4.33 -42.67
N ALA A 174 -2.31 -5.35 -42.02
CA ALA A 174 -1.79 -6.72 -42.01
C ALA A 174 -2.41 -7.64 -43.08
N GLY A 175 -3.48 -7.21 -43.75
CA GLY A 175 -4.15 -7.92 -44.86
C GLY A 175 -3.88 -7.25 -46.20
#